data_AF-A0A644XLQ9-F1
#
_entry.id   AF-A0A644XLQ9-F1
#
_cell.length_a   1.000
_cell.length_b   1.000
_cell.length_c   1.000
_cell.angle_alpha   90.00
_cell.angle_beta   90.00
_cell.angle_gamma   90.00
#
_symmetry.space_group_name_H-M   'P 1'
#
loop_
_entity.id
_entity.type
_entity.pdbx_description
1 polymer ?
#
loop_
_entity_poly.entity_id
_entity_poly.type
_entity_poly.pdbx_seq_one_letter_code
_entity_poly.pdbx_strand_id
1 'polypeptide(L)'
;MNTLKYSSEAAATVQACSTLGSYLGAVLEQDFGVPEIPAAPPYGIAQTDRWFRALGKTLGKAEIAEEIIAEKKAKYLPQIGALREKLRGKTAYVTAGAAHGHALLDILGELGLSAQGAAIFHHDEVYDSGRPENDQLAQRVRDYGNVPNFNVCNKQEFELVNALNKIRPDILLARHGGMTLWGAKFGIPSLLIGDEHYSMGYEGLIHYGERILETLENDEFVKNLEKHAVNPYTKWWLAQEPYYFLQGGEGK
;
A
#
# COMPACT_ATOMS: atom_id res chain seq x y z
N MET A 1 -9.35 13.61 -23.59
CA MET A 1 -9.13 12.83 -24.83
C MET A 1 -8.01 13.38 -25.70
N ASN A 2 -7.76 14.70 -25.76
CA ASN A 2 -6.66 15.26 -26.56
C ASN A 2 -5.24 15.08 -25.98
N THR A 3 -5.10 14.76 -24.68
CA THR A 3 -3.80 14.65 -24.02
C THR A 3 -2.99 13.42 -24.44
N LEU A 4 -3.65 12.29 -24.73
CA LEU A 4 -2.98 11.05 -25.19
C LEU A 4 -2.32 11.21 -26.56
N LYS A 5 -2.87 12.06 -27.44
CA LYS A 5 -2.32 12.32 -28.78
C LYS A 5 -0.90 12.89 -28.72
N TYR A 6 -0.57 13.62 -27.64
CA TYR A 6 0.71 14.31 -27.48
C TYR A 6 1.65 13.59 -26.50
N SER A 7 1.33 12.36 -26.08
CA SER A 7 2.16 11.62 -25.12
C SER A 7 3.57 11.35 -25.64
N SER A 8 3.75 11.21 -26.96
CA SER A 8 5.07 11.07 -27.60
C SER A 8 5.92 12.34 -27.61
N GLU A 9 5.34 13.49 -27.24
CA GLU A 9 6.04 14.78 -27.15
C GLU A 9 6.41 15.12 -25.69
N ALA A 10 6.10 14.24 -24.74
CA ALA A 10 6.36 14.46 -23.32
C ALA A 10 7.87 14.41 -23.01
N ALA A 11 8.31 15.14 -21.99
CA ALA A 11 9.70 15.13 -21.55
C ALA A 11 10.08 13.86 -20.75
N ALA A 12 9.09 13.23 -20.11
CA ALA A 12 9.24 11.98 -19.36
C ALA A 12 7.87 11.34 -19.13
N THR A 13 7.88 10.04 -18.89
CA THR A 13 6.71 9.27 -18.44
C THR A 13 6.80 8.98 -16.95
N VAL A 14 5.69 9.21 -16.25
CA VAL A 14 5.51 8.81 -14.85
C VAL A 14 4.31 7.88 -14.72
N GLN A 15 4.41 6.89 -13.85
CA GLN A 15 3.35 5.91 -13.62
C GLN A 15 2.86 6.01 -12.19
N ALA A 16 1.54 6.00 -12.01
CA ALA A 16 0.92 5.89 -10.67
C ALA A 16 0.73 4.44 -10.23
N CYS A 17 0.60 3.52 -11.19
CA CYS A 17 0.43 2.09 -10.93
C CYS A 17 1.26 1.30 -11.95
N SER A 18 2.33 0.65 -11.49
CA SER A 18 3.22 -0.14 -12.36
C SER A 18 2.54 -1.36 -12.97
N THR A 19 1.42 -1.84 -12.43
CA THR A 19 0.60 -2.88 -13.09
C THR A 19 -0.07 -2.37 -14.37
N LEU A 20 -0.53 -1.11 -14.39
CA LEU A 20 -1.38 -0.60 -15.48
C LEU A 20 -0.62 0.35 -16.41
N GLY A 21 0.37 1.06 -15.88
CA GLY A 21 1.13 2.06 -16.61
C GLY A 21 2.32 1.50 -17.37
N SER A 22 2.88 0.37 -16.92
CA SER A 22 4.17 -0.19 -17.37
C SER A 22 4.23 -0.33 -18.89
N TYR A 23 3.23 -0.97 -19.48
CA TYR A 23 3.14 -1.17 -20.92
C TYR A 23 3.22 0.13 -21.71
N LEU A 24 2.40 1.13 -21.37
CA LEU A 24 2.40 2.40 -22.09
C LEU A 24 3.73 3.15 -21.90
N GLY A 25 4.30 3.12 -20.70
CA GLY A 25 5.60 3.72 -20.45
C GLY A 25 6.73 3.08 -21.25
N ALA A 26 6.73 1.75 -21.33
CA ALA A 26 7.71 1.01 -22.13
C ALA A 26 7.58 1.35 -23.62
N VAL A 27 6.36 1.41 -24.17
CA VAL A 27 6.11 1.80 -25.57
C VAL A 27 6.56 3.24 -25.83
N LEU A 28 6.24 4.18 -24.93
CA LEU A 28 6.66 5.57 -25.08
C LEU A 28 8.19 5.73 -25.06
N GLU A 29 8.88 4.94 -24.25
CA GLU A 29 10.34 4.95 -24.21
C GLU A 29 10.95 4.31 -25.46
N GLN A 30 10.47 3.13 -25.86
CA GLN A 30 11.03 2.35 -26.98
C GLN A 30 10.75 2.98 -28.35
N ASP A 31 9.51 3.38 -28.59
CA ASP A 31 9.06 3.80 -29.93
C ASP A 31 9.15 5.32 -30.14
N PHE A 32 9.11 6.10 -29.06
CA PHE A 32 9.06 7.57 -29.12
C PHE A 32 10.21 8.26 -28.37
N GLY A 33 11.07 7.52 -27.66
CA GLY A 33 12.20 8.08 -26.94
C GLY A 33 11.82 8.91 -25.71
N VAL A 34 10.59 8.79 -25.20
CA VAL A 34 10.14 9.49 -23.99
C VAL A 34 10.55 8.66 -22.77
N PRO A 35 11.53 9.12 -21.96
CA PRO A 35 12.10 8.30 -20.90
C PRO A 35 11.09 8.01 -19.80
N GLU A 36 11.01 6.76 -19.34
CA GLU A 36 10.28 6.43 -18.12
C GLU A 36 11.15 6.77 -16.91
N ILE A 37 10.58 7.41 -15.88
CA ILE A 37 11.34 7.63 -14.65
C ILE A 37 11.71 6.28 -13.99
N PRO A 38 12.96 6.07 -13.58
CA PRO A 38 13.39 4.81 -12.96
C PRO A 38 13.06 4.81 -11.46
N ALA A 39 11.79 5.02 -11.12
CA ALA A 39 11.32 5.02 -9.74
C ALA A 39 9.82 4.76 -9.66
N ALA A 40 9.45 3.83 -8.78
CA ALA A 40 8.07 3.62 -8.39
C ALA A 40 7.39 4.89 -7.81
N PRO A 41 6.05 4.99 -7.85
CA PRO A 41 5.31 6.14 -7.36
C PRO A 41 5.64 6.54 -5.91
N PRO A 42 5.55 7.84 -5.56
CA PRO A 42 6.11 8.41 -4.33
C PRO A 42 5.24 8.15 -3.10
N TYR A 43 5.26 6.92 -2.58
CA TYR A 43 4.54 6.56 -1.35
C TYR A 43 5.51 6.38 -0.18
N GLY A 44 5.38 7.22 0.84
CA GLY A 44 6.34 7.27 1.94
C GLY A 44 7.53 8.20 1.68
N ILE A 45 8.26 8.57 2.72
CA ILE A 45 9.40 9.51 2.66
C ILE A 45 10.52 8.93 1.78
N ALA A 46 10.96 7.69 2.05
CA ALA A 46 12.08 7.08 1.34
C ALA A 46 11.80 6.96 -0.17
N GLN A 47 10.60 6.55 -0.55
CA GLN A 47 10.23 6.45 -1.96
C GLN A 47 10.00 7.82 -2.60
N THR A 48 9.44 8.79 -1.87
CA THR A 48 9.27 10.16 -2.36
C THR A 48 10.62 10.80 -2.69
N ASP A 49 11.63 10.60 -1.84
CA ASP A 49 13.02 10.97 -2.10
C ASP A 49 13.56 10.37 -3.41
N ARG A 50 13.44 9.05 -3.56
CA ARG A 50 13.91 8.32 -4.75
C ARG A 50 13.21 8.83 -6.01
N TRP A 51 11.90 9.05 -5.92
CA TRP A 51 11.08 9.53 -7.03
C TRP A 51 11.47 10.95 -7.48
N PHE A 52 11.62 11.91 -6.55
CA PHE A 52 12.04 13.27 -6.91
C PHE A 52 13.47 13.29 -7.49
N ARG A 53 14.39 12.50 -6.94
CA ARG A 53 15.76 12.37 -7.47
C ARG A 53 15.77 11.77 -8.88
N ALA A 54 14.99 10.71 -9.11
CA ALA A 54 14.86 10.08 -10.41
C ALA A 54 14.28 11.07 -11.44
N LEU A 55 13.19 11.76 -11.09
CA LEU A 55 12.57 12.77 -11.93
C LEU A 55 13.53 13.93 -12.23
N GLY A 56 14.20 14.47 -11.20
CA GLY A 56 15.18 15.54 -11.34
C GLY A 56 16.33 15.14 -12.27
N LYS A 57 16.86 13.93 -12.12
CA LYS A 57 17.90 13.41 -13.02
C LYS A 57 17.41 13.27 -14.46
N THR A 58 16.24 12.67 -14.68
CA THR A 58 15.66 12.49 -16.03
C THR A 58 15.42 13.83 -16.73
N LEU A 59 15.03 14.87 -15.99
CA LEU A 59 14.74 16.19 -16.55
C LEU A 59 15.93 17.16 -16.55
N GLY A 60 17.11 16.76 -16.08
CA GLY A 60 18.27 17.66 -15.94
C GLY A 60 18.07 18.78 -14.90
N LYS A 61 17.33 18.48 -13.83
CA LYS A 61 16.90 19.37 -12.75
C LYS A 61 17.19 18.77 -11.36
N ALA A 62 18.37 18.18 -11.19
CA ALA A 62 18.73 17.50 -9.94
C ALA A 62 18.79 18.47 -8.74
N GLU A 63 19.27 19.69 -8.96
CA GLU A 63 19.38 20.73 -7.94
C GLU A 63 17.99 21.12 -7.42
N ILE A 64 17.03 21.33 -8.33
CA ILE A 64 15.63 21.64 -7.98
C ILE A 64 15.00 20.49 -7.20
N ALA A 65 15.30 19.23 -7.57
CA ALA A 65 14.77 18.08 -6.84
C ALA A 65 15.27 18.04 -5.39
N GLU A 66 16.56 18.28 -5.15
CA GLU A 66 17.11 18.32 -3.77
C GLU A 66 16.59 19.52 -2.97
N GLU A 67 16.41 20.69 -3.60
CA GLU A 67 15.79 21.85 -2.94
C GLU A 67 14.37 21.52 -2.46
N ILE A 68 13.54 20.91 -3.33
CA ILE A 68 12.17 20.48 -2.98
C ILE A 68 12.20 19.43 -1.86
N ILE A 69 13.09 18.43 -1.94
CA ILE A 69 13.23 17.40 -0.92
C ILE A 69 13.57 18.04 0.44
N ALA A 70 14.54 18.95 0.46
CA ALA A 70 14.96 19.63 1.68
C ALA A 70 13.83 20.48 2.29
N GLU A 71 13.15 21.28 1.48
CA GLU A 71 12.02 22.12 1.90
C GLU A 71 10.89 21.26 2.48
N LYS A 72 10.46 20.23 1.74
CA LYS A 72 9.35 19.36 2.15
C LYS A 72 9.70 18.58 3.42
N LYS A 73 10.94 18.07 3.54
CA LYS A 73 11.38 17.39 4.77
C LYS A 73 11.37 18.31 5.97
N ALA A 74 11.90 19.53 5.83
CA ALA A 74 11.91 20.50 6.92
C ALA A 74 10.49 20.81 7.41
N LYS A 75 9.51 20.88 6.50
CA LYS A 75 8.11 21.12 6.82
C LYS A 75 7.40 19.91 7.44
N TYR A 76 7.55 18.72 6.85
CA TYR A 76 6.67 17.57 7.14
C TYR A 76 7.27 16.54 8.10
N LEU A 77 8.60 16.39 8.19
CA LEU A 77 9.18 15.39 9.09
C LEU A 77 8.80 15.58 10.57
N PRO A 78 8.72 16.80 11.12
CA PRO A 78 8.25 16.99 12.50
C PRO A 78 6.80 16.50 12.71
N GLN A 79 5.93 16.75 11.73
CA GLN A 79 4.52 16.34 11.77
C GLN A 79 4.37 14.82 11.64
N ILE A 80 5.14 14.20 10.72
CA ILE A 80 5.21 12.74 10.56
C ILE A 80 5.75 12.10 11.84
N GLY A 81 6.75 12.72 12.48
CA GLY A 81 7.27 12.27 13.78
C GLY A 81 6.19 12.26 14.87
N ALA A 82 5.36 13.30 14.96
CA ALA A 82 4.25 13.34 15.90
C ALA A 82 3.20 12.24 15.65
N LEU A 83 2.92 11.93 14.38
CA LEU A 83 2.03 10.82 14.00
C LEU A 83 2.64 9.46 14.37
N ARG A 84 3.94 9.27 14.14
CA ARG A 84 4.67 8.04 14.54
C ARG A 84 4.53 7.76 16.03
N GLU A 85 4.64 8.78 16.88
CA GLU A 85 4.49 8.57 18.33
C GLU A 85 3.08 8.08 18.71
N LYS A 86 2.05 8.65 18.07
CA LYS A 86 0.65 8.26 18.31
C LYS A 86 0.32 6.86 17.79
N LEU A 87 0.95 6.47 16.68
CA LEU A 87 0.71 5.20 15.98
C LEU A 87 1.68 4.09 16.40
N ARG A 88 2.65 4.40 17.27
CA ARG A 88 3.69 3.49 17.74
C ARG A 88 3.08 2.21 18.32
N GLY A 89 3.54 1.08 17.81
CA GLY A 89 3.13 -0.24 18.29
C GLY A 89 1.75 -0.70 17.80
N LYS A 90 1.06 0.11 16.98
CA LYS A 90 -0.17 -0.32 16.32
C LYS A 90 0.14 -1.31 15.19
N THR A 91 -0.76 -2.25 15.02
CA THR A 91 -0.69 -3.32 14.03
C THR A 91 -1.73 -3.11 12.93
N ALA A 92 -1.38 -3.49 11.71
CA ALA A 92 -2.26 -3.31 10.57
C ALA A 92 -2.29 -4.53 9.66
N TYR A 93 -3.39 -4.68 8.93
CA TYR A 93 -3.52 -5.63 7.83
C TYR A 93 -3.96 -4.89 6.57
N VAL A 94 -3.39 -5.24 5.41
CA VAL A 94 -3.68 -4.59 4.12
C VAL A 94 -4.41 -5.55 3.18
N THR A 95 -5.45 -5.07 2.49
CA THR A 95 -6.09 -5.81 1.38
C THR A 95 -6.34 -4.87 0.19
N ALA A 96 -5.57 -5.04 -0.88
CA ALA A 96 -5.54 -4.14 -2.03
C ALA A 96 -4.91 -4.79 -3.27
N GLY A 97 -4.91 -4.08 -4.42
CA GLY A 97 -4.18 -4.52 -5.61
C GLY A 97 -2.65 -4.37 -5.45
N ALA A 98 -1.86 -4.92 -6.38
CA ALA A 98 -0.39 -4.98 -6.32
C ALA A 98 0.31 -3.68 -5.87
N ALA A 99 0.48 -2.73 -6.79
CA ALA A 99 1.28 -1.53 -6.57
C ALA A 99 0.78 -0.72 -5.37
N HIS A 100 -0.54 -0.51 -5.30
CA HIS A 100 -1.11 0.28 -4.22
C HIS A 100 -1.07 -0.45 -2.87
N GLY A 101 -1.23 -1.77 -2.82
CA GLY A 101 -1.11 -2.53 -1.57
C GLY A 101 0.30 -2.47 -1.01
N HIS A 102 1.32 -2.56 -1.86
CA HIS A 102 2.72 -2.38 -1.46
C HIS A 102 2.98 -0.96 -0.96
N ALA A 103 2.42 0.04 -1.63
CA ALA A 103 2.48 1.43 -1.19
C ALA A 103 1.83 1.66 0.20
N LEU A 104 0.68 1.01 0.47
CA LEU A 104 0.07 1.06 1.80
C LEU A 104 0.97 0.43 2.87
N LEU A 105 1.68 -0.64 2.53
CA LEU A 105 2.67 -1.25 3.43
C LEU A 105 3.86 -0.31 3.69
N ASP A 106 4.30 0.46 2.69
CA ASP A 106 5.35 1.49 2.87
C ASP A 106 4.88 2.59 3.82
N ILE A 107 3.65 3.09 3.61
CA ILE A 107 3.02 4.10 4.48
C ILE A 107 2.94 3.61 5.92
N LEU A 108 2.57 2.35 6.14
CA LEU A 108 2.53 1.77 7.49
C LEU A 108 3.93 1.75 8.13
N GLY A 109 4.95 1.32 7.39
CA GLY A 109 6.34 1.33 7.85
C GLY A 109 6.82 2.74 8.19
N GLU A 110 6.52 3.71 7.32
CA GLU A 110 6.84 5.12 7.53
C GLU A 110 6.12 5.73 8.72
N LEU A 111 4.93 5.27 9.08
CA LEU A 111 4.19 5.75 10.25
C LEU A 111 4.50 4.96 11.53
N GLY A 112 5.37 3.95 11.46
CA GLY A 112 5.76 3.14 12.62
C GLY A 112 4.74 2.08 13.03
N LEU A 113 3.79 1.73 12.14
CA LEU A 113 2.89 0.60 12.35
C LEU A 113 3.56 -0.71 11.89
N SER A 114 3.20 -1.80 12.56
CA SER A 114 3.61 -3.14 12.17
C SER A 114 2.56 -3.77 11.25
N ALA A 115 2.91 -4.00 9.98
CA ALA A 115 2.08 -4.79 9.09
C ALA A 115 2.15 -6.27 9.51
N GLN A 116 1.03 -6.83 9.98
CA GLN A 116 0.93 -8.22 10.44
C GLN A 116 0.43 -9.20 9.37
N GLY A 117 0.04 -8.66 8.21
CA GLY A 117 -0.52 -9.43 7.12
C GLY A 117 -0.89 -8.56 5.95
N ALA A 118 -0.92 -9.17 4.77
CA ALA A 118 -1.45 -8.54 3.58
C ALA A 118 -2.11 -9.58 2.68
N ALA A 119 -3.25 -9.21 2.09
CA ALA A 119 -3.87 -9.92 0.99
C ALA A 119 -3.81 -9.06 -0.27
N ILE A 120 -2.83 -9.34 -1.13
CA ILE A 120 -2.60 -8.57 -2.35
C ILE A 120 -3.27 -9.28 -3.54
N PHE A 121 -4.07 -8.58 -4.33
CA PHE A 121 -4.88 -9.23 -5.37
C PHE A 121 -4.09 -9.83 -6.53
N HIS A 122 -2.89 -9.31 -6.77
CA HIS A 122 -1.95 -9.77 -7.78
C HIS A 122 -0.55 -9.25 -7.44
N HIS A 123 0.49 -9.87 -7.97
CA HIS A 123 1.84 -9.34 -7.92
C HIS A 123 2.61 -9.90 -9.11
N ASP A 124 3.34 -9.02 -9.77
CA ASP A 124 4.37 -9.36 -10.75
C ASP A 124 5.62 -8.58 -10.34
N GLU A 125 6.77 -9.25 -10.37
CA GLU A 125 8.08 -8.63 -10.12
C GLU A 125 8.70 -8.13 -11.44
N VAL A 126 8.19 -8.58 -12.58
CA VAL A 126 8.64 -8.19 -13.92
C VAL A 126 7.64 -7.23 -14.55
N TYR A 127 8.11 -6.02 -14.84
CA TYR A 127 7.33 -4.99 -15.54
C TYR A 127 7.79 -4.88 -17.00
N ASP A 128 6.95 -4.30 -17.86
CA ASP A 128 7.25 -4.16 -19.30
C ASP A 128 8.57 -3.41 -19.59
N SER A 129 8.99 -2.49 -18.72
CA SER A 129 10.27 -1.79 -18.86
C SER A 129 11.48 -2.58 -18.35
N GLY A 130 11.27 -3.73 -17.70
CA GLY A 130 12.34 -4.55 -17.10
C GLY A 130 13.09 -3.87 -15.94
N ARG A 131 12.57 -2.75 -15.42
CA ARG A 131 13.23 -1.92 -14.40
C ARG A 131 13.02 -2.49 -13.00
N PRO A 132 14.08 -2.93 -12.30
CA PRO A 132 13.97 -3.38 -10.91
C PRO A 132 13.62 -2.24 -9.95
N GLU A 133 13.80 -0.98 -10.35
CA GLU A 133 13.40 0.20 -9.56
C GLU A 133 11.87 0.37 -9.46
N ASN A 134 11.11 -0.37 -10.26
CA ASN A 134 9.65 -0.38 -10.21
C ASN A 134 9.10 -1.47 -9.27
N ASP A 135 9.95 -2.38 -8.77
CA ASP A 135 9.55 -3.41 -7.81
C ASP A 135 9.36 -2.81 -6.41
N GLN A 136 8.13 -2.35 -6.16
CA GLN A 136 7.70 -1.78 -4.89
C GLN A 136 7.72 -2.79 -3.74
N LEU A 137 7.47 -4.08 -4.00
CA LEU A 137 7.48 -5.06 -2.92
C LEU A 137 8.92 -5.31 -2.44
N ALA A 138 9.87 -5.46 -3.36
CA ALA A 138 11.26 -5.60 -2.98
C ALA A 138 11.80 -4.33 -2.30
N GLN A 139 11.37 -3.13 -2.73
CA GLN A 139 11.68 -1.88 -2.03
C GLN A 139 11.12 -1.88 -0.60
N ARG A 140 9.83 -2.21 -0.45
CA ARG A 140 9.16 -2.31 0.84
C ARG A 140 9.89 -3.25 1.79
N VAL A 141 10.32 -4.42 1.31
CA VAL A 141 11.04 -5.41 2.11
C VAL A 141 12.43 -4.90 2.52
N ARG A 142 13.15 -4.22 1.61
CA ARG A 142 14.46 -3.64 1.92
C ARG A 142 14.36 -2.53 2.97
N ASP A 143 13.37 -1.66 2.85
CA ASP A 143 13.25 -0.47 3.68
C ASP A 143 12.66 -0.77 5.07
N TYR A 144 11.70 -1.70 5.17
CA TYR A 144 10.96 -1.95 6.42
C TYR A 144 10.79 -3.43 6.77
N GLY A 145 11.51 -4.33 6.12
CA GLY A 145 11.53 -5.77 6.44
C GLY A 145 10.33 -6.56 5.89
N ASN A 146 10.33 -7.87 6.13
CA ASN A 146 9.27 -8.76 5.66
C ASN A 146 7.91 -8.47 6.31
N VAL A 147 6.83 -8.78 5.57
CA VAL A 147 5.46 -8.77 6.09
C VAL A 147 5.06 -10.23 6.35
N PRO A 148 4.78 -10.63 7.60
CA PRO A 148 4.25 -11.97 7.89
C PRO A 148 2.85 -12.13 7.30
N ASN A 149 2.35 -13.35 7.15
CA ASN A 149 1.00 -13.64 6.64
C ASN A 149 0.65 -12.91 5.32
N PHE A 150 1.63 -12.85 4.42
CA PHE A 150 1.48 -12.22 3.11
C PHE A 150 0.93 -13.24 2.11
N ASN A 151 -0.22 -12.95 1.51
CA ASN A 151 -0.74 -13.73 0.39
C ASN A 151 -0.90 -12.88 -0.86
N VAL A 152 -0.77 -13.56 -2.00
CA VAL A 152 -0.97 -13.00 -3.33
C VAL A 152 -2.07 -13.81 -4.02
N CYS A 153 -3.06 -13.12 -4.57
CA CYS A 153 -4.07 -13.67 -5.48
C CYS A 153 -4.80 -14.91 -4.92
N ASN A 154 -5.03 -14.98 -3.60
CA ASN A 154 -5.71 -16.15 -3.04
C ASN A 154 -7.16 -16.27 -3.58
N LYS A 155 -7.81 -15.15 -3.99
CA LYS A 155 -9.18 -15.09 -4.54
C LYS A 155 -10.22 -15.86 -3.70
N GLN A 156 -9.89 -16.11 -2.44
CA GLN A 156 -10.66 -16.93 -1.52
C GLN A 156 -11.00 -16.06 -0.31
N GLU A 157 -12.22 -15.53 -0.30
CA GLU A 157 -12.69 -14.66 0.78
C GLU A 157 -12.59 -15.33 2.15
N PHE A 158 -12.82 -16.64 2.20
CA PHE A 158 -12.78 -17.42 3.44
C PHE A 158 -11.40 -17.41 4.13
N GLU A 159 -10.33 -17.25 3.35
CA GLU A 159 -8.95 -17.14 3.87
C GLU A 159 -8.71 -15.75 4.47
N LEU A 160 -9.20 -14.68 3.84
CA LEU A 160 -9.12 -13.33 4.42
C LEU A 160 -9.84 -13.32 5.77
N VAL A 161 -11.01 -13.94 5.85
CA VAL A 161 -11.80 -14.03 7.08
C VAL A 161 -11.06 -14.79 8.17
N ASN A 162 -10.43 -15.93 7.84
CA ASN A 162 -9.66 -16.70 8.81
C ASN A 162 -8.41 -15.91 9.29
N ALA A 163 -7.69 -15.28 8.35
CA ALA A 163 -6.53 -14.44 8.65
C ALA A 163 -6.90 -13.30 9.60
N LEU A 164 -7.97 -12.55 9.32
CA LEU A 164 -8.42 -11.46 10.21
C LEU A 164 -8.85 -11.98 11.59
N ASN A 165 -9.53 -13.12 11.66
CA ASN A 165 -9.95 -13.73 12.92
C ASN A 165 -8.76 -14.14 13.80
N LYS A 166 -7.67 -14.63 13.19
CA LYS A 166 -6.46 -15.11 13.88
C LYS A 166 -5.48 -13.99 14.21
N ILE A 167 -5.22 -13.11 13.24
CA ILE A 167 -4.20 -12.06 13.36
C ILE A 167 -4.70 -10.91 14.24
N ARG A 168 -5.99 -10.56 14.17
CA ARG A 168 -6.60 -9.47 14.95
C ARG A 168 -5.75 -8.17 14.95
N PRO A 169 -5.46 -7.58 13.77
CA PRO A 169 -4.76 -6.30 13.69
C PRO A 169 -5.57 -5.18 14.36
N ASP A 170 -4.90 -4.10 14.79
CA ASP A 170 -5.58 -2.91 15.31
C ASP A 170 -6.38 -2.18 14.23
N ILE A 171 -5.95 -2.23 12.96
CA ILE A 171 -6.65 -1.62 11.83
C ILE A 171 -6.55 -2.46 10.55
N LEU A 172 -7.62 -2.46 9.75
CA LEU A 172 -7.64 -3.00 8.39
C LEU A 172 -7.64 -1.86 7.36
N LEU A 173 -6.67 -1.85 6.44
CA LEU A 173 -6.69 -0.95 5.28
C LEU A 173 -7.18 -1.73 4.06
N ALA A 174 -8.27 -1.28 3.44
CA ALA A 174 -8.90 -2.03 2.35
C ALA A 174 -9.23 -1.14 1.15
N ARG A 175 -8.94 -1.61 -0.08
CA ARG A 175 -9.33 -0.89 -1.32
C ARG A 175 -10.80 -1.06 -1.67
N HIS A 176 -11.42 -2.18 -1.31
CA HIS A 176 -12.80 -2.51 -1.67
C HIS A 176 -13.69 -2.61 -0.42
N GLY A 177 -14.86 -1.98 -0.46
CA GLY A 177 -15.78 -1.93 0.68
C GLY A 177 -16.35 -3.29 1.10
N GLY A 178 -16.38 -4.28 0.21
CA GLY A 178 -16.73 -5.66 0.58
C GLY A 178 -15.79 -6.25 1.65
N MET A 179 -14.52 -5.85 1.65
CA MET A 179 -13.51 -6.34 2.58
C MET A 179 -13.62 -5.68 3.96
N THR A 180 -13.99 -4.39 4.02
CA THR A 180 -14.15 -3.67 5.30
C THR A 180 -15.29 -4.22 6.14
N LEU A 181 -16.29 -4.85 5.49
CA LEU A 181 -17.35 -5.57 6.19
C LEU A 181 -16.80 -6.68 7.10
N TRP A 182 -15.74 -7.39 6.67
CA TRP A 182 -15.15 -8.44 7.49
C TRP A 182 -14.38 -7.88 8.68
N GLY A 183 -13.63 -6.79 8.49
CA GLY A 183 -13.03 -6.06 9.61
C GLY A 183 -14.09 -5.68 10.63
N ALA A 184 -15.18 -5.05 10.19
CA ALA A 184 -16.28 -4.64 11.05
C ALA A 184 -16.96 -5.81 11.79
N LYS A 185 -17.16 -6.96 11.12
CA LYS A 185 -17.71 -8.18 11.75
C LYS A 185 -16.80 -8.77 12.82
N PHE A 186 -15.49 -8.50 12.78
CA PHE A 186 -14.50 -8.91 13.78
C PHE A 186 -14.09 -7.78 14.72
N GLY A 187 -14.83 -6.67 14.75
CA GLY A 187 -14.52 -5.54 15.64
C GLY A 187 -13.22 -4.80 15.28
N ILE A 188 -12.67 -5.03 14.10
CA ILE A 188 -11.46 -4.38 13.59
C ILE A 188 -11.87 -3.10 12.85
N PRO A 189 -11.48 -1.91 13.32
CA PRO A 189 -11.77 -0.68 12.61
C PRO A 189 -11.07 -0.71 11.25
N SER A 190 -11.78 -0.24 10.22
CA SER A 190 -11.37 -0.45 8.83
C SER A 190 -11.36 0.87 8.06
N LEU A 191 -10.21 1.21 7.48
CA LEU A 191 -10.05 2.36 6.62
C LEU A 191 -10.27 1.95 5.15
N LEU A 192 -11.38 2.39 4.58
CA LEU A 192 -11.64 2.26 3.14
C LEU A 192 -10.80 3.27 2.36
N ILE A 193 -9.98 2.75 1.46
CA ILE A 193 -9.15 3.54 0.55
C ILE A 193 -9.97 3.91 -0.68
N GLY A 194 -10.44 5.16 -0.72
CA GLY A 194 -11.22 5.71 -1.83
C GLY A 194 -10.36 6.23 -2.97
N ASP A 195 -9.33 7.02 -2.63
CA ASP A 195 -8.38 7.64 -3.55
C ASP A 195 -6.96 7.15 -3.24
N GLU A 196 -6.40 6.37 -4.17
CA GLU A 196 -5.04 5.84 -4.09
C GLU A 196 -3.95 6.91 -4.13
N HIS A 197 -4.22 8.10 -4.68
CA HIS A 197 -3.23 9.17 -4.80
C HIS A 197 -3.16 10.03 -3.54
N TYR A 198 -4.18 9.94 -2.68
CA TYR A 198 -4.30 10.78 -1.49
C TYR A 198 -3.17 10.57 -0.47
N SER A 199 -2.43 9.45 -0.56
CA SER A 199 -1.25 9.16 0.27
C SER A 199 0.10 9.47 -0.37
N MET A 200 0.13 10.06 -1.57
CA MET A 200 1.40 10.36 -2.25
C MET A 200 2.17 11.50 -1.56
N GLY A 201 3.49 11.38 -1.56
CA GLY A 201 4.40 12.37 -1.04
C GLY A 201 4.38 12.50 0.49
N TYR A 202 5.09 13.50 0.97
CA TYR A 202 5.13 13.86 2.38
C TYR A 202 3.77 14.28 2.94
N GLU A 203 2.99 15.00 2.13
CA GLU A 203 1.66 15.51 2.49
C GLU A 203 0.66 14.38 2.62
N GLY A 204 0.67 13.44 1.67
CA GLY A 204 -0.20 12.27 1.73
C GLY A 204 0.08 11.38 2.92
N LEU A 205 1.33 11.31 3.40
CA LEU A 205 1.66 10.58 4.62
C LEU A 205 1.01 11.20 5.87
N ILE A 206 0.91 12.54 5.94
CA ILE A 206 0.16 13.22 7.01
C ILE A 206 -1.32 12.88 6.90
N HIS A 207 -1.92 13.05 5.73
CA HIS A 207 -3.34 12.79 5.54
C HIS A 207 -3.73 11.36 5.92
N TYR A 208 -2.93 10.37 5.52
CA TYR A 208 -3.18 8.97 5.86
C TYR A 208 -2.91 8.68 7.32
N GLY A 209 -1.86 9.24 7.91
CA GLY A 209 -1.61 9.08 9.34
C GLY A 209 -2.77 9.62 10.18
N GLU A 210 -3.33 10.77 9.81
CA GLU A 210 -4.52 11.35 10.46
C GLU A 210 -5.76 10.47 10.27
N ARG A 211 -6.02 9.98 9.05
CA ARG A 211 -7.15 9.07 8.78
C ARG A 211 -7.03 7.73 9.51
N ILE A 212 -5.81 7.19 9.63
CA ILE A 212 -5.54 5.97 10.41
C ILE A 212 -5.84 6.22 11.88
N LEU A 213 -5.36 7.35 12.43
CA LEU A 213 -5.65 7.76 13.81
C LEU A 213 -7.14 7.90 14.07
N GLU A 214 -7.85 8.66 13.23
CA GLU A 214 -9.29 8.85 13.33
C GLU A 214 -10.02 7.50 13.26
N THR A 215 -9.61 6.59 12.37
CA THR A 215 -10.22 5.26 12.25
C THR A 215 -10.00 4.42 13.51
N LEU A 216 -8.81 4.47 14.09
CA LEU A 216 -8.48 3.77 15.34
C LEU A 216 -9.24 4.34 16.55
N GLU A 217 -9.46 5.65 16.59
CA GLU A 217 -10.16 6.33 17.68
C GLU A 217 -11.68 6.14 17.62
N ASN A 218 -12.25 5.86 16.44
CA ASN A 218 -13.69 5.72 16.21
C ASN A 218 -14.14 4.25 16.04
N ASP A 219 -13.80 3.38 16.99
CA ASP A 219 -14.03 1.93 16.89
C ASP A 219 -15.30 1.40 17.59
N GLU A 220 -16.08 2.27 18.25
CA GLU A 220 -17.25 1.86 19.05
C GLU A 220 -18.29 1.08 18.22
N PHE A 221 -18.56 1.56 17.00
CA PHE A 221 -19.52 0.92 16.11
C PHE A 221 -19.10 -0.51 15.77
N VAL A 222 -17.84 -0.71 15.38
CA VAL A 222 -17.36 -2.04 14.97
C VAL A 222 -17.26 -2.99 16.16
N LYS A 223 -16.83 -2.52 17.33
CA LYS A 223 -16.84 -3.30 18.57
C LYS A 223 -18.24 -3.72 18.99
N ASN A 224 -19.24 -2.88 18.76
CA ASN A 224 -20.63 -3.24 19.01
C ASN A 224 -21.15 -4.22 17.97
N LEU A 225 -20.83 -4.01 16.70
CA LEU A 225 -21.23 -4.89 15.61
C LEU A 225 -20.71 -6.32 15.81
N GLU A 226 -19.46 -6.51 16.23
CA GLU A 226 -18.87 -7.83 16.49
C GLU A 226 -19.74 -8.69 17.42
N LYS A 227 -20.34 -8.09 18.46
CA LYS A 227 -21.19 -8.79 19.44
C LYS A 227 -22.50 -9.30 18.87
N HIS A 228 -22.97 -8.72 17.77
CA HIS A 228 -24.28 -8.98 17.18
C HIS A 228 -24.20 -9.55 15.74
N ALA A 229 -23.03 -9.51 15.14
CA ALA A 229 -22.82 -9.96 13.78
C ALA A 229 -22.95 -11.49 13.69
N VAL A 230 -23.75 -11.95 12.73
CA VAL A 230 -23.74 -13.37 12.33
C VAL A 230 -22.46 -13.63 11.52
N ASN A 231 -21.67 -14.59 11.98
CA ASN A 231 -20.54 -15.11 11.23
C ASN A 231 -21.00 -16.33 10.41
N PRO A 232 -20.93 -16.29 9.06
CA PRO A 232 -21.38 -17.41 8.23
C PRO A 232 -20.44 -18.63 8.30
N TYR A 233 -19.26 -18.49 8.91
CA TYR A 233 -18.29 -19.58 9.03
C TYR A 233 -18.44 -20.36 10.33
N THR A 234 -18.14 -21.66 10.26
CA THR A 234 -18.20 -22.55 11.42
C THR A 234 -17.08 -22.24 12.41
N LYS A 235 -17.31 -22.55 13.70
CA LYS A 235 -16.26 -22.47 14.73
C LYS A 235 -15.05 -23.34 14.38
N TRP A 236 -15.28 -24.49 13.75
CA TRP A 236 -14.22 -25.38 13.29
C TRP A 236 -13.29 -24.67 12.28
N TRP A 237 -13.85 -23.97 11.28
CA TRP A 237 -13.04 -23.26 10.29
C TRP A 237 -12.23 -22.13 10.94
N LEU A 238 -12.86 -21.32 11.79
CA LEU A 238 -12.19 -20.19 12.46
C LEU A 238 -11.10 -20.62 13.45
N ALA A 239 -11.10 -21.88 13.87
CA ALA A 239 -10.05 -22.46 14.71
C ALA A 239 -8.82 -22.92 13.90
N GLN A 240 -8.94 -23.13 12.58
CA GLN A 240 -7.82 -23.55 11.73
C GLN A 240 -6.83 -22.40 11.50
N GLU A 241 -5.57 -22.74 11.26
CA GLU A 241 -4.58 -21.75 10.83
C GLU A 241 -4.92 -21.20 9.43
N PRO A 242 -4.56 -19.94 9.14
CA PRO A 242 -4.67 -19.42 7.79
C PRO A 242 -3.94 -20.33 6.80
N TYR A 243 -4.49 -20.50 5.59
CA TYR A 243 -3.95 -21.34 4.54
C TYR A 243 -3.99 -22.86 4.81
N TYR A 244 -4.76 -23.32 5.80
CA TYR A 244 -4.92 -24.73 6.13
C TYR A 244 -5.15 -25.63 4.90
N PHE A 245 -6.07 -25.25 4.01
CA PHE A 245 -6.34 -26.04 2.79
C PHE A 245 -5.24 -25.91 1.73
N LEU A 246 -4.52 -24.78 1.68
CA LEU A 246 -3.39 -24.60 0.77
C LEU A 246 -2.17 -25.43 1.20
N GLN A 247 -2.07 -25.76 2.49
CA GLN A 247 -1.01 -26.61 3.06
C GLN A 247 -1.40 -28.09 3.11
N GLY A 248 -2.53 -28.48 2.50
CA GLY A 248 -2.96 -29.88 2.40
C GLY A 248 -3.92 -30.37 3.48
N GLY A 249 -4.35 -29.50 4.41
CA GLY A 249 -5.39 -29.83 5.39
C GLY A 249 -4.94 -30.81 6.48
N GLU A 250 -3.65 -31.03 6.65
CA GLU A 250 -3.12 -31.77 7.78
C GLU A 250 -2.99 -30.79 8.96
N GLY A 251 -3.96 -30.84 9.88
CA GLY A 251 -3.90 -30.03 11.10
C GLY A 251 -2.65 -30.38 11.90
N LYS A 252 -2.11 -29.41 12.65
CA LYS A 252 -1.11 -29.70 13.69
C LYS A 252 -1.68 -30.61 14.78
#